data_AF-A0A7J4I1W7-F1
#
_entry.id   AF-A0A7J4I1W7-F1
#
_cell.length_a   1.000
_cell.length_b   1.000
_cell.length_c   1.000
_cell.angle_alpha   90.00
_cell.angle_beta   90.00
_cell.angle_gamma   90.00
#
_symmetry.space_group_name_H-M   'P 1'
#
loop_
_entity.id
_entity.type
_entity.pdbx_description
1 polymer ?
#
loop_
_entity_poly.entity_id
_entity_poly.type
_entity_poly.pdbx_seq_one_letter_code
_entity_poly.pdbx_strand_id
1 'polypeptide(L)'
;MLEDNKEVIAGFTGKLSENETPALLTRQQVNEYHLYYENKEFNKIKGTHYKALIVSLNAFDQLKPEETVGVGNDHFTIDFTKSLLRADQPGIIYANEIIRQGSEENRFGAQSVAVLRKQIEYEIKQQLGDDAQIRAAFFGALLAKAIEQQKAAFILRGIKRKKIVLYEESFLFKVIKLVPEKLIDILVGEKYWFILKE
;
A
#
# COMPACT_ATOMS: atom_id res chain seq x y z
N MET A 1 -5.86 3.64 2.96
CA MET A 1 -4.74 4.40 3.53
C MET A 1 -3.77 3.46 4.21
N LEU A 2 -2.49 3.78 4.16
CA LEU A 2 -1.40 3.12 4.88
C LEU A 2 -1.02 3.97 6.10
N GLU A 3 -0.91 3.30 7.24
CA GLU A 3 -0.49 3.89 8.52
C GLU A 3 0.81 3.23 9.01
N ASP A 4 1.71 4.02 9.57
CA ASP A 4 2.86 3.54 10.34
C ASP A 4 3.02 4.44 11.56
N ASN A 5 3.12 3.85 12.76
CA ASN A 5 3.27 4.58 14.03
C ASN A 5 2.26 5.72 14.26
N LYS A 6 0.99 5.50 13.90
CA LYS A 6 -0.17 6.40 13.94
C LYS A 6 -0.14 7.54 12.92
N GLU A 7 0.86 7.58 12.04
CA GLU A 7 0.94 8.53 10.95
C GLU A 7 0.36 7.92 9.67
N VAL A 8 -0.47 8.67 8.95
CA VAL A 8 -0.90 8.27 7.61
C VAL A 8 0.21 8.67 6.65
N ILE A 9 0.83 7.68 5.99
CA ILE A 9 2.02 7.91 5.15
C ILE A 9 1.75 7.77 3.64
N ALA A 10 0.64 7.13 3.28
CA ALA A 10 0.23 6.94 1.89
C ALA A 10 -1.23 6.53 1.77
N GLY A 11 -1.77 6.57 0.56
CA GLY A 11 -3.06 5.97 0.27
C GLY A 11 -3.49 6.20 -1.17
N PHE A 12 -4.65 5.66 -1.49
CA PHE A 12 -5.33 5.89 -2.75
C PHE A 12 -6.84 5.93 -2.49
N THR A 13 -7.56 6.60 -3.38
CA THR A 13 -9.02 6.62 -3.46
C THR A 13 -9.44 5.93 -4.75
N GLY A 14 -10.67 5.42 -4.80
CA GLY A 14 -11.17 4.78 -5.99
C GLY A 14 -12.54 4.17 -5.76
N LYS A 15 -13.27 3.96 -6.86
CA LYS A 15 -14.48 3.17 -6.85
C LYS A 15 -14.17 1.76 -7.30
N LEU A 16 -14.94 0.81 -6.78
CA LEU A 16 -14.99 -0.55 -7.30
C LEU A 16 -15.81 -0.54 -8.61
N SER A 17 -15.25 0.05 -9.67
CA SER A 17 -15.80 -0.04 -11.02
C SER A 17 -14.69 -0.50 -11.97
N GLU A 18 -15.04 -1.34 -12.96
CA GLU A 18 -14.05 -1.96 -13.87
C GLU A 18 -13.23 -0.95 -14.69
N ASN A 19 -13.70 0.31 -14.78
CA ASN A 19 -13.11 1.35 -15.62
C ASN A 19 -12.46 2.50 -14.85
N GLU A 20 -12.51 2.52 -13.51
CA GLU A 20 -11.89 3.58 -12.72
C GLU A 20 -10.56 3.10 -12.11
N THR A 21 -9.47 3.77 -12.49
CA THR A 21 -8.16 3.55 -11.87
C THR A 21 -8.13 4.26 -10.50
N PRO A 22 -7.65 3.59 -9.44
CA PRO A 22 -7.47 4.26 -8.15
C PRO A 22 -6.54 5.47 -8.29
N ALA A 23 -6.94 6.61 -7.72
CA ALA A 23 -6.13 7.81 -7.67
C ALA A 23 -5.23 7.77 -6.44
N LEU A 24 -3.92 7.92 -6.64
CA LEU A 24 -2.95 8.02 -5.55
C LEU A 24 -3.15 9.34 -4.79
N LEU A 25 -3.10 9.29 -3.46
CA LEU A 25 -3.21 10.49 -2.63
C LEU A 25 -1.94 11.34 -2.75
N THR A 26 -2.12 12.64 -2.93
CA THR A 26 -1.03 13.63 -2.88
C THR A 26 -0.56 13.86 -1.45
N ARG A 27 0.60 14.50 -1.28
CA ARG A 27 1.11 14.90 0.05
C ARG A 27 0.09 15.76 0.82
N GLN A 28 -0.59 16.68 0.14
CA GLN A 28 -1.62 17.50 0.78
C GLN A 28 -2.75 16.63 1.33
N GLN A 29 -3.28 15.70 0.52
CA GLN A 29 -4.38 14.83 0.93
C GLN A 29 -3.96 13.87 2.06
N VAL A 30 -2.73 13.35 2.02
CA VAL A 30 -2.18 12.53 3.10
C VAL A 30 -2.15 13.31 4.41
N ASN A 31 -1.65 14.55 4.39
CA ASN A 31 -1.62 15.41 5.58
C ASN A 31 -3.03 15.71 6.11
N GLU A 32 -3.98 16.05 5.21
CA GLU A 32 -5.38 16.28 5.59
C GLU A 32 -6.01 15.04 6.22
N TYR A 33 -5.79 13.87 5.62
CA TYR A 33 -6.34 12.61 6.11
C TYR A 33 -5.69 12.14 7.40
N HIS A 34 -4.40 12.45 7.60
CA HIS A 34 -3.73 12.24 8.88
C HIS A 34 -4.41 13.06 9.99
N LEU A 35 -4.68 14.34 9.76
CA LEU A 35 -5.39 15.19 10.73
C LEU A 35 -6.79 14.66 11.04
N TYR A 36 -7.54 14.21 10.02
CA TYR A 36 -8.85 13.60 10.23
C TYR A 36 -8.75 12.28 11.00
N TYR A 37 -7.70 11.49 10.76
CA TYR A 37 -7.45 10.24 11.47
C TYR A 37 -7.17 10.48 12.95
N GLU A 38 -6.28 11.41 13.27
CA GLU A 38 -5.94 11.79 14.65
C GLU A 38 -7.16 12.33 15.42
N ASN A 39 -7.95 13.19 14.76
CA ASN A 39 -9.15 13.79 15.35
C ASN A 39 -10.36 12.87 15.35
N LYS A 40 -10.23 11.61 14.86
CA LYS A 40 -11.33 10.63 14.72
C LYS A 40 -12.48 11.12 13.83
N GLU A 41 -12.20 12.01 12.89
CA GLU A 41 -13.16 12.58 11.92
C GLU A 41 -13.32 11.69 10.68
N PHE A 42 -13.59 10.40 10.86
CA PHE A 42 -13.57 9.40 9.79
C PHE A 42 -14.56 9.66 8.64
N ASN A 43 -15.64 10.41 8.89
CA ASN A 43 -16.59 10.83 7.86
C ASN A 43 -15.91 11.72 6.80
N LYS A 44 -14.91 12.52 7.19
CA LYS A 44 -14.15 13.38 6.25
C LYS A 44 -13.18 12.55 5.40
N ILE A 45 -12.63 11.47 5.97
CA ILE A 45 -11.75 10.53 5.25
C ILE A 45 -12.55 9.74 4.21
N LYS A 46 -13.76 9.29 4.58
CA LYS A 46 -14.63 8.54 3.68
C LYS A 46 -15.04 9.37 2.45
N GLY A 47 -15.27 10.67 2.64
CA GLY A 47 -15.75 11.55 1.58
C GLY A 47 -17.03 11.01 0.96
N THR A 48 -17.05 10.83 -0.36
CA THR A 48 -18.17 10.24 -1.12
C THR A 48 -18.06 8.72 -1.30
N HIS A 49 -17.03 8.07 -0.76
CA HIS A 49 -16.79 6.64 -0.94
C HIS A 49 -17.59 5.78 0.05
N TYR A 50 -17.70 4.48 -0.24
CA TYR A 50 -18.49 3.57 0.56
C TYR A 50 -17.82 3.19 1.89
N LYS A 51 -16.49 3.08 1.94
CA LYS A 51 -15.72 2.67 3.13
C LYS A 51 -14.31 3.26 3.12
N ALA A 52 -13.74 3.45 4.30
CA ALA A 52 -12.31 3.76 4.46
C ALA A 52 -11.60 2.56 5.12
N LEU A 53 -10.54 2.08 4.46
CA LEU A 53 -9.67 1.02 4.97
C LEU A 53 -8.35 1.64 5.40
N ILE A 54 -8.00 1.46 6.68
CA ILE A 54 -6.72 1.88 7.25
C ILE A 54 -5.90 0.64 7.51
N VAL A 55 -4.77 0.51 6.83
CA VAL A 55 -3.90 -0.66 6.90
C VAL A 55 -2.62 -0.23 7.60
N SER A 56 -2.28 -0.87 8.72
CA SER A 56 -1.00 -0.67 9.38
C SER A 56 0.10 -1.33 8.57
N LEU A 57 1.28 -0.73 8.46
CA LEU A 57 2.42 -1.28 7.71
C LEU A 57 2.84 -2.67 8.24
N ASN A 58 2.64 -2.92 9.53
CA ASN A 58 2.88 -4.23 10.15
C ASN A 58 1.86 -5.31 9.72
N ALA A 59 0.79 -4.97 8.99
CA ALA A 59 -0.11 -5.96 8.38
C ALA A 59 0.63 -6.89 7.42
N PHE A 60 1.72 -6.40 6.83
CA PHE A 60 2.53 -7.09 5.84
C PHE A 60 3.68 -7.92 6.42
N ASP A 61 3.74 -8.14 7.74
CA ASP A 61 4.84 -8.90 8.39
C ASP A 61 4.83 -10.40 8.09
N GLN A 62 3.76 -10.89 7.45
CA GLN A 62 3.68 -12.28 7.00
C GLN A 62 4.32 -12.51 5.62
N LEU A 63 4.56 -11.43 4.86
CA LEU A 63 5.29 -11.51 3.60
C LEU A 63 6.78 -11.67 3.91
N LYS A 64 7.45 -12.54 3.17
CA LYS A 64 8.87 -12.80 3.44
C LYS A 64 9.72 -11.63 2.93
N PRO A 65 10.74 -11.17 3.69
CA PRO A 65 11.56 -10.01 3.31
C PRO A 65 12.17 -10.10 1.91
N GLU A 66 12.54 -11.31 1.47
CA GLU A 66 13.19 -11.61 0.19
C GLU A 66 12.22 -11.73 -1.00
N GLU A 67 10.91 -11.84 -0.76
CA GLU A 67 9.92 -11.82 -1.84
C GLU A 67 9.90 -10.46 -2.52
N THR A 68 9.38 -10.39 -3.76
CA THR A 68 9.35 -9.16 -4.54
C THR A 68 7.95 -8.69 -4.89
N VAL A 69 7.84 -7.37 -5.11
CA VAL A 69 6.68 -6.69 -5.66
C VAL A 69 7.08 -5.89 -6.90
N GLY A 70 6.20 -5.81 -7.88
CA GLY A 70 6.42 -5.02 -9.09
C GLY A 70 5.96 -3.58 -8.91
N VAL A 71 6.81 -2.62 -9.27
CA VAL A 71 6.46 -1.19 -9.37
C VAL A 71 7.00 -0.67 -10.70
N GLY A 72 6.12 -0.27 -11.60
CA GLY A 72 6.51 -0.01 -13.00
C GLY A 72 7.00 -1.29 -13.67
N ASN A 73 8.20 -1.24 -14.26
CA ASN A 73 8.82 -2.40 -14.91
C ASN A 73 9.83 -3.13 -14.02
N ASP A 74 10.11 -2.60 -12.83
CA ASP A 74 11.16 -3.08 -11.95
C ASP A 74 10.54 -3.84 -10.75
N HIS A 75 11.35 -4.68 -10.12
CA HIS A 75 10.93 -5.52 -8.99
C HIS A 75 11.74 -5.19 -7.74
N PHE A 76 11.06 -5.12 -6.61
CA PHE A 76 11.65 -4.69 -5.35
C PHE A 76 11.37 -5.68 -4.26
N THR A 77 12.35 -5.96 -3.40
CA THR A 77 12.13 -6.83 -2.24
C THR A 77 11.11 -6.21 -1.28
N ILE A 78 10.42 -7.05 -0.51
CA ILE A 78 9.51 -6.60 0.54
C ILE A 78 10.26 -5.77 1.57
N ASP A 79 11.50 -6.14 1.90
CA ASP A 79 12.35 -5.38 2.84
C ASP A 79 12.66 -3.97 2.32
N PHE A 80 13.11 -3.86 1.06
CA PHE A 80 13.33 -2.57 0.42
C PHE A 80 12.05 -1.73 0.41
N THR A 81 10.93 -2.35 0.04
CA THR A 81 9.62 -1.69 -0.04
C THR A 81 9.22 -1.12 1.32
N LYS A 82 9.37 -1.89 2.42
CA LYS A 82 9.08 -1.40 3.78
C LYS A 82 10.03 -0.28 4.19
N SER A 83 11.31 -0.37 3.82
CA SER A 83 12.30 0.68 4.06
C SER A 83 11.97 1.98 3.31
N LEU A 84 11.61 1.89 2.03
CA LEU A 84 11.18 3.03 1.21
C LEU A 84 9.92 3.69 1.77
N LEU A 85 8.93 2.90 2.20
CA LEU A 85 7.70 3.40 2.81
C LEU A 85 7.92 4.20 4.09
N ARG A 86 9.08 4.05 4.75
CA ARG A 86 9.47 4.80 5.96
C ARG A 86 10.47 5.93 5.69
N ALA A 87 11.11 5.94 4.53
CA ALA A 87 12.21 6.85 4.24
C ALA A 87 11.74 8.30 4.10
N ASP A 88 12.46 9.25 4.69
CA ASP A 88 12.17 10.70 4.57
C ASP A 88 12.17 11.19 3.12
N GLN A 89 13.01 10.58 2.27
CA GLN A 89 13.18 10.93 0.86
C GLN A 89 12.96 9.70 -0.05
N PRO A 90 11.72 9.20 -0.19
CA PRO A 90 11.44 7.95 -0.88
C PRO A 90 11.84 8.01 -2.37
N GLY A 91 11.72 9.17 -3.03
CA GLY A 91 12.17 9.31 -4.42
C GLY A 91 13.68 9.10 -4.62
N ILE A 92 14.51 9.56 -3.67
CA ILE A 92 15.97 9.36 -3.73
C ILE A 92 16.33 7.89 -3.48
N ILE A 93 15.68 7.27 -2.49
CA ILE A 93 15.86 5.85 -2.19
C ILE A 93 15.45 5.00 -3.40
N TYR A 94 14.33 5.33 -4.03
CA TYR A 94 13.87 4.66 -5.24
C TYR A 94 14.87 4.79 -6.38
N ALA A 95 15.32 6.01 -6.70
CA ALA A 95 16.27 6.26 -7.77
C ALA A 95 17.61 5.51 -7.56
N ASN A 96 18.11 5.47 -6.32
CA ASN A 96 19.33 4.75 -5.99
C ASN A 96 19.19 3.23 -6.21
N GLU A 97 18.03 2.66 -5.88
CA GLU A 97 17.79 1.24 -6.09
C GLU A 97 17.68 0.89 -7.57
N ILE A 98 17.02 1.72 -8.39
CA ILE A 98 17.01 1.57 -9.85
C ILE A 98 18.43 1.59 -10.42
N ILE A 99 19.26 2.53 -9.96
CA ILE A 99 20.67 2.61 -10.39
C ILE A 99 21.43 1.35 -9.99
N ARG A 100 21.24 0.86 -8.77
CA ARG A 100 21.89 -0.35 -8.26
C ARG A 100 21.53 -1.56 -9.13
N GLN A 101 20.24 -1.82 -9.32
CA GLN A 101 19.75 -2.94 -10.13
C GLN A 101 20.22 -2.84 -11.58
N GLY A 102 20.07 -1.68 -12.22
CA GLY A 102 20.51 -1.54 -13.60
C GLY A 102 22.03 -1.53 -13.78
N SER A 103 22.82 -1.23 -12.74
CA SER A 103 24.28 -1.43 -12.78
C SER A 103 24.65 -2.91 -12.75
N GLU A 104 23.94 -3.72 -11.96
CA GLU A 104 24.08 -5.19 -11.95
C GLU A 104 23.70 -5.81 -13.30
N GLU A 105 22.74 -5.19 -14.00
CA GLU A 105 22.26 -5.58 -15.33
C GLU A 105 23.03 -4.93 -16.50
N ASN A 106 24.06 -4.10 -16.23
CA ASN A 106 24.79 -3.31 -17.23
C ASN A 106 23.90 -2.38 -18.11
N ARG A 107 22.73 -1.93 -17.61
CA ARG A 107 21.75 -1.09 -18.33
C ARG A 107 22.22 0.33 -18.66
N PHE A 108 23.16 0.88 -17.89
CA PHE A 108 23.47 2.32 -17.94
C PHE A 108 24.81 2.69 -18.60
N GLY A 109 25.64 1.71 -18.97
CA GLY A 109 26.95 1.95 -19.58
C GLY A 109 27.87 2.86 -18.74
N ALA A 110 28.76 3.62 -19.38
CA ALA A 110 29.76 4.47 -18.73
C ALA A 110 29.23 5.87 -18.31
N GLN A 111 27.98 5.97 -17.86
CA GLN A 111 27.42 7.23 -17.38
C GLN A 111 27.79 7.51 -15.92
N SER A 112 27.95 8.78 -15.57
CA SER A 112 28.17 9.15 -14.17
C SER A 112 26.90 8.94 -13.34
N VAL A 113 27.06 8.36 -12.14
CA VAL A 113 25.95 8.09 -11.20
C VAL A 113 25.16 9.37 -10.86
N ALA A 114 25.84 10.52 -10.77
CA ALA A 114 25.18 11.79 -10.45
C ALA A 114 24.22 12.28 -11.56
N VAL A 115 24.56 12.06 -12.83
CA VAL A 115 23.70 12.41 -13.97
C VAL A 115 22.52 11.44 -14.04
N LEU A 116 22.79 10.13 -13.93
CA LEU A 116 21.77 9.09 -13.91
C LEU A 116 20.73 9.34 -12.82
N ARG A 117 21.19 9.64 -11.59
CA ARG A 117 20.29 9.92 -10.46
C ARG A 117 19.34 11.07 -10.76
N LYS A 118 19.85 12.21 -11.24
CA LYS A 118 19.01 13.37 -11.56
C LYS A 118 17.97 13.05 -12.63
N GLN A 119 18.35 12.27 -13.64
CA GLN A 119 17.44 11.85 -14.69
C GLN A 119 16.35 10.92 -14.16
N ILE A 120 16.73 9.87 -13.43
CA ILE A 120 15.81 8.89 -12.87
C ILE A 120 14.86 9.54 -11.86
N GLU A 121 15.36 10.41 -10.97
CA GLU A 121 14.51 11.16 -10.04
C GLU A 121 13.48 12.04 -10.77
N TYR A 122 13.88 12.66 -11.89
CA TYR A 122 12.96 13.44 -12.72
C TYR A 122 11.89 12.54 -13.35
N GLU A 123 12.28 11.40 -13.93
CA GLU A 123 11.36 10.44 -14.53
C GLU A 123 10.37 9.86 -13.51
N ILE A 124 10.85 9.47 -12.32
CA ILE A 124 10.02 9.01 -11.20
C ILE A 124 8.99 10.07 -10.83
N LYS A 125 9.40 11.34 -10.70
CA LYS A 125 8.48 12.44 -10.36
C LYS A 125 7.44 12.70 -11.45
N GLN A 126 7.80 12.53 -12.73
CA GLN A 126 6.84 12.66 -13.82
C GLN A 126 5.82 11.52 -13.85
N GLN A 127 6.24 10.29 -13.51
CA GLN A 127 5.38 9.12 -13.58
C GLN A 127 4.52 8.92 -12.33
N LEU A 128 5.11 9.07 -11.15
CA LEU A 128 4.46 8.77 -9.88
C LEU A 128 4.03 10.02 -9.13
N GLY A 129 4.70 11.16 -9.34
CA GLY A 129 4.41 12.42 -8.66
C GLY A 129 5.25 12.65 -7.41
N ASP A 130 4.63 13.17 -6.35
CA ASP A 130 5.32 13.51 -5.10
C ASP A 130 5.66 12.28 -4.23
N ASP A 131 6.40 12.51 -3.13
CA ASP A 131 6.82 11.43 -2.22
C ASP A 131 5.65 10.61 -1.65
N ALA A 132 4.49 11.23 -1.42
CA ALA A 132 3.32 10.51 -0.91
C ALA A 132 2.74 9.60 -1.99
N GLN A 133 2.75 10.06 -3.24
CA GLN A 133 2.31 9.24 -4.38
C GLN A 133 3.31 8.12 -4.69
N ILE A 134 4.62 8.36 -4.55
CA ILE A 134 5.64 7.30 -4.63
C ILE A 134 5.35 6.24 -3.57
N ARG A 135 5.18 6.62 -2.29
CA ARG A 135 4.80 5.67 -1.23
C ARG A 135 3.47 4.97 -1.55
N ALA A 136 2.50 5.66 -2.13
CA ALA A 136 1.21 5.07 -2.50
C ALA A 136 1.34 3.99 -3.58
N ALA A 137 2.23 4.18 -4.57
CA ALA A 137 2.52 3.16 -5.58
C ALA A 137 3.12 1.89 -4.96
N PHE A 138 4.13 2.04 -4.09
CA PHE A 138 4.74 0.92 -3.37
C PHE A 138 3.77 0.26 -2.39
N PHE A 139 2.93 1.04 -1.72
CA PHE A 139 1.85 0.51 -0.88
C PHE A 139 0.85 -0.31 -1.70
N GLY A 140 0.45 0.18 -2.88
CA GLY A 140 -0.44 -0.54 -3.79
C GLY A 140 0.15 -1.88 -4.23
N ALA A 141 1.43 -1.90 -4.60
CA ALA A 141 2.13 -3.13 -4.97
C ALA A 141 2.23 -4.13 -3.80
N LEU A 142 2.54 -3.64 -2.59
CA LEU A 142 2.60 -4.45 -1.38
C LEU A 142 1.23 -5.03 -1.00
N LEU A 143 0.18 -4.22 -1.14
CA LEU A 143 -1.20 -4.65 -0.91
C LEU A 143 -1.64 -5.69 -1.95
N ALA A 144 -1.36 -5.47 -3.22
CA ALA A 144 -1.65 -6.41 -4.29
C ALA A 144 -1.00 -7.76 -4.02
N LYS A 145 0.29 -7.78 -3.63
CA LYS A 145 1.01 -9.00 -3.27
C LYS A 145 0.37 -9.75 -2.09
N ALA A 146 -0.01 -9.02 -1.04
CA ALA A 146 -0.66 -9.61 0.12
C ALA A 146 -2.02 -10.23 -0.22
N ILE A 147 -2.81 -9.55 -1.06
CA ILE A 147 -4.09 -10.06 -1.55
C ILE A 147 -3.89 -11.24 -2.50
N GLU A 148 -2.87 -11.24 -3.35
CA GLU A 148 -2.56 -12.36 -4.23
C GLU A 148 -2.24 -13.63 -3.43
N GLN A 149 -1.37 -13.52 -2.42
CA GLN A 149 -0.92 -14.68 -1.64
C GLN A 149 -1.98 -15.20 -0.66
N GLN A 150 -2.72 -14.29 -0.02
CA GLN A 150 -3.61 -14.63 1.10
C GLN A 150 -5.09 -14.38 0.81
N LYS A 151 -5.43 -13.82 -0.36
CA LYS A 151 -6.81 -13.51 -0.78
C LYS A 151 -7.55 -12.71 0.29
N ALA A 152 -8.84 -13.00 0.49
CA ALA A 152 -9.64 -12.37 1.53
C ALA A 152 -9.10 -12.62 2.95
N ALA A 153 -8.33 -13.69 3.18
CA ALA A 153 -7.80 -14.01 4.51
C ALA A 153 -6.84 -12.92 5.01
N PHE A 154 -6.12 -12.22 4.11
CA PHE A 154 -5.30 -11.07 4.48
C PHE A 154 -6.12 -10.01 5.24
N ILE A 155 -7.25 -9.60 4.65
CA ILE A 155 -8.13 -8.57 5.21
C ILE A 155 -8.76 -9.06 6.51
N LEU A 156 -9.29 -10.28 6.53
CA LEU A 156 -9.97 -10.84 7.71
C LEU A 156 -9.02 -11.00 8.90
N ARG A 157 -7.83 -11.58 8.68
CA ARG A 157 -6.81 -11.70 9.73
C ARG A 157 -6.31 -10.33 10.18
N GLY A 158 -6.13 -9.39 9.24
CA GLY A 158 -5.75 -8.02 9.55
C GLY A 158 -6.76 -7.33 10.47
N ILE A 159 -8.06 -7.46 10.19
CA ILE A 159 -9.14 -6.93 11.03
C ILE A 159 -9.14 -7.59 12.41
N LYS A 160 -9.06 -8.93 12.46
CA LYS A 160 -9.02 -9.68 13.72
C LYS A 160 -7.84 -9.24 14.60
N ARG A 161 -6.67 -9.05 14.00
CA ARG A 161 -5.42 -8.65 14.67
C ARG A 161 -5.31 -7.13 14.89
N LYS A 162 -6.35 -6.35 14.55
CA LYS A 162 -6.37 -4.88 14.62
C LYS A 162 -5.25 -4.20 13.82
N LYS A 163 -4.70 -4.89 12.80
CA LYS A 163 -3.73 -4.34 11.85
C LYS A 163 -4.40 -3.69 10.64
N ILE A 164 -5.68 -4.00 10.42
CA ILE A 164 -6.53 -3.37 9.41
C ILE A 164 -7.80 -2.88 10.10
N VAL A 165 -8.15 -1.62 9.89
CA VAL A 165 -9.35 -1.00 10.43
C VAL A 165 -10.27 -0.62 9.27
N LEU A 166 -11.52 -1.07 9.35
CA LEU A 166 -12.57 -0.70 8.42
C LEU A 166 -13.49 0.32 9.09
N TYR A 167 -13.58 1.52 8.52
CA TYR A 167 -14.52 2.55 8.96
C TYR A 167 -15.84 2.45 8.21
N GLU A 168 -16.93 2.70 8.93
CA GLU A 168 -18.24 2.07 8.71
C GLU A 168 -18.15 0.54 8.75
N GLU A 169 -17.67 0.05 9.89
CA GLU A 169 -17.60 -1.38 10.20
C GLU A 169 -19.01 -1.99 10.16
N SER A 170 -19.27 -2.85 9.17
CA SER A 170 -20.52 -3.58 9.10
C SER A 170 -20.60 -4.67 10.17
N PHE A 171 -21.81 -5.15 10.44
CA PHE A 171 -22.05 -6.24 11.40
C PHE A 171 -21.16 -7.46 11.12
N LEU A 172 -20.98 -7.82 9.84
CA LEU A 172 -20.12 -8.93 9.41
C LEU A 172 -18.69 -8.79 9.97
N PHE A 173 -18.08 -7.61 9.83
CA PHE A 173 -16.70 -7.38 10.29
C PHE A 173 -16.57 -7.35 11.81
N LYS A 174 -17.61 -6.92 12.53
CA LYS A 174 -17.66 -7.05 13.99
C LYS A 174 -17.64 -8.50 14.43
N VAL A 175 -18.40 -9.36 13.74
CA VAL A 175 -18.45 -10.81 14.03
C VAL A 175 -17.11 -11.49 13.72
N ILE A 176 -16.44 -11.12 12.63
CA ILE A 176 -15.12 -11.68 12.25
C ILE A 176 -14.09 -11.57 13.39
N LYS A 177 -14.14 -10.51 14.19
CA LYS A 177 -13.24 -10.33 15.35
C LYS A 177 -13.37 -11.46 16.38
N LEU A 178 -14.57 -12.03 16.51
CA LEU A 178 -14.90 -13.12 17.45
C LEU A 178 -14.57 -14.51 16.88
N VAL A 179 -14.47 -14.65 15.56
CA VAL A 179 -14.20 -15.93 14.90
C VAL A 179 -12.78 -16.43 15.27
N PRO A 180 -12.62 -17.65 15.78
CA PRO A 180 -11.31 -18.26 16.01
C PRO A 180 -10.44 -18.24 14.74
N GLU A 181 -9.14 -17.96 14.90
CA GLU A 181 -8.25 -17.75 13.76
C GLU A 181 -8.19 -18.95 12.80
N LYS A 182 -8.23 -20.16 13.35
CA LYS A 182 -8.27 -21.43 12.58
C LYS A 182 -9.49 -21.55 11.66
N LEU A 183 -10.58 -20.83 11.93
CA LEU A 183 -11.80 -20.86 11.13
C LEU A 183 -11.82 -19.79 10.04
N ILE A 184 -10.87 -18.85 10.02
CA ILE A 184 -10.80 -17.82 8.97
C ILE A 184 -10.59 -18.48 7.61
N ASP A 185 -9.74 -19.51 7.53
CA ASP A 185 -9.43 -20.19 6.28
C ASP A 185 -10.64 -20.96 5.74
N ILE A 186 -11.53 -21.41 6.63
CA ILE A 186 -12.80 -22.05 6.29
C ILE A 186 -13.78 -21.02 5.70
N LEU A 187 -13.85 -19.81 6.29
CA LEU A 187 -14.69 -18.72 5.78
C LEU A 187 -14.25 -18.26 4.38
N VAL A 188 -12.96 -18.35 4.08
CA VAL A 188 -12.36 -17.94 2.79
C VAL A 188 -12.32 -19.09 1.77
N GLY A 189 -12.64 -20.32 2.18
CA GLY A 189 -12.61 -21.52 1.33
C GLY A 189 -13.48 -21.42 0.06
N GLU A 190 -13.05 -22.15 -0.97
CA GLU A 190 -13.24 -22.00 -2.44
C GLU A 190 -14.60 -21.57 -3.05
N LYS A 191 -15.67 -21.35 -2.29
CA LYS A 191 -17.01 -21.02 -2.83
C LYS A 191 -17.57 -19.66 -2.47
N TYR A 192 -17.00 -18.93 -1.52
CA TYR A 192 -17.57 -17.67 -1.07
C TYR A 192 -16.69 -16.50 -1.52
N TRP A 193 -16.88 -16.11 -2.79
CA TRP A 193 -16.63 -14.73 -3.19
C TRP A 193 -17.49 -13.86 -2.28
N PHE A 194 -16.89 -13.25 -1.27
CA PHE A 194 -17.53 -12.15 -0.55
C PHE A 194 -17.63 -11.00 -1.56
N ILE A 195 -18.75 -11.02 -2.26
CA ILE A 195 -19.25 -9.94 -3.07
C ILE A 195 -19.38 -8.75 -2.11
N LEU A 196 -18.46 -7.79 -2.23
CA LEU A 196 -18.64 -6.43 -1.76
C LEU A 196 -19.66 -5.72 -2.67
N LYS A 197 -20.86 -6.31 -2.85
CA LYS A 197 -22.07 -5.61 -3.30
C LYS A 197 -23.04 -5.68 -2.14
N GLU A 198 -23.30 -4.52 -1.57
CA GLU A 198 -24.67 -4.00 -1.49
C GLU A 198 -24.66 -2.63 -2.15
#